data_AF-M1MSZ5-F1
#
_entry.id   AF-M1MSZ5-F1
#
_cell.length_a   1.000
_cell.length_b   1.000
_cell.length_c   1.000
_cell.angle_alpha   90.00
_cell.angle_beta   90.00
_cell.angle_gamma   90.00
#
_symmetry.space_group_name_H-M   'P 1'
#
loop_
_entity.id
_entity.type
_entity.pdbx_description
1 polymer ?
#
loop_
_entity_poly.entity_id
_entity_poly.type
_entity_poly.pdbx_seq_one_letter_code
_entity_poly.pdbx_strand_id
1 'polypeptide(L)'
;MKKIKRNFGVPRHKRIKRESRLLLAKAWVTEYAGKNLIKGYSKHFAVDKLCAVKELTLLGYKIEEEYVTQLKQSLEAQKKLIEKRKKLREDRLSGSIYDDYEYMFWEYEDYVQGDSIF
;
A
#
# COMPACT_ATOMS: atom_id res chain seq x y z
N MET A 1 27.61 -5.34 19.31
CA MET A 1 26.83 -5.67 18.09
C MET A 1 25.34 -5.80 18.45
N LYS A 2 24.46 -4.92 17.94
CA LYS A 2 23.01 -5.01 18.23
C LYS A 2 22.41 -6.19 17.45
N LYS A 3 21.82 -7.18 18.15
CA LYS A 3 21.13 -8.30 17.51
C LYS A 3 19.87 -7.80 16.82
N ILE A 4 19.80 -7.96 15.49
CA ILE A 4 18.60 -7.63 14.71
C ILE A 4 17.46 -8.57 15.13
N LYS A 5 16.40 -8.00 15.71
CA LYS A 5 15.19 -8.76 16.08
C LYS A 5 14.54 -9.31 14.80
N ARG A 6 14.38 -10.63 14.72
CA ARG A 6 13.72 -11.30 13.59
C ARG A 6 12.21 -11.25 13.83
N ASN A 7 11.41 -10.72 12.91
CA ASN A 7 9.94 -10.70 13.02
C ASN A 7 9.38 -12.12 12.85
N PHE A 8 9.30 -12.90 13.94
CA PHE A 8 8.89 -14.31 13.92
C PHE A 8 7.46 -14.56 13.41
N GLY A 9 6.56 -13.56 13.49
CA GLY A 9 5.18 -13.68 13.01
C GLY A 9 5.01 -13.71 11.48
N VAL A 10 6.04 -13.34 10.71
CA VAL A 10 5.97 -13.37 9.24
C VAL A 10 6.61 -14.67 8.73
N PRO A 11 5.94 -15.45 7.87
CA PRO A 11 6.52 -16.66 7.29
C PRO A 11 7.89 -16.43 6.62
N ARG A 12 8.79 -17.41 6.71
CA ARG A 12 10.17 -17.30 6.18
C ARG A 12 10.21 -16.94 4.69
N HIS A 13 9.40 -17.59 3.87
CA HIS A 13 9.33 -17.39 2.42
C HIS A 13 8.90 -15.96 2.01
N LYS A 14 8.34 -15.17 2.92
CA LYS A 14 7.98 -13.76 2.72
C LYS A 14 9.07 -12.76 3.12
N ARG A 15 10.16 -13.22 3.74
CA ARG A 15 11.25 -12.36 4.30
C ARG A 15 12.59 -12.56 3.59
N ILE A 16 12.62 -13.36 2.53
CA ILE A 16 13.85 -13.70 1.83
C ILE A 16 14.26 -12.62 0.82
N LYS A 17 15.58 -12.47 0.66
CA LYS A 17 16.20 -11.56 -0.32
C LYS A 17 15.97 -12.06 -1.75
N ARG A 18 16.09 -11.15 -2.72
CA ARG A 18 15.83 -11.40 -4.15
C ARG A 18 16.60 -12.60 -4.70
N GLU A 19 17.90 -12.72 -4.41
CA GLU A 19 18.74 -13.83 -4.89
C GLU A 19 18.21 -15.18 -4.41
N SER A 20 17.90 -15.28 -3.10
CA SER A 20 17.29 -16.48 -2.53
C SER A 20 15.90 -16.76 -3.08
N ARG A 21 15.10 -15.72 -3.37
CA ARG A 21 13.81 -15.88 -4.06
C ARG A 21 13.97 -16.50 -5.43
N LEU A 22 14.90 -16.01 -6.26
CA LEU A 22 15.12 -16.53 -7.62
C LEU A 22 15.56 -18.00 -7.61
N LEU A 23 16.37 -18.41 -6.63
CA LEU A 23 16.75 -19.80 -6.45
C LEU A 23 15.55 -20.67 -6.07
N LEU A 24 14.79 -20.27 -5.05
CA LEU A 24 13.61 -21.01 -4.58
C LEU A 24 12.45 -20.99 -5.56
N ALA A 25 12.34 -19.92 -6.35
CA ALA A 25 11.31 -19.74 -7.35
C ALA A 25 11.31 -20.86 -8.38
N LYS A 26 12.49 -21.36 -8.79
CA LYS A 26 12.58 -22.45 -9.76
C LYS A 26 11.82 -23.70 -9.28
N ALA A 27 12.06 -24.12 -8.04
CA ALA A 27 11.36 -25.25 -7.43
C ALA A 27 9.90 -24.92 -7.11
N TRP A 28 9.61 -23.70 -6.65
CA TRP A 28 8.25 -23.30 -6.32
C TRP A 28 7.33 -23.27 -7.55
N VAL A 29 7.83 -22.78 -8.70
CA VAL A 29 7.02 -22.72 -9.93
C VAL A 29 6.68 -24.13 -10.44
N THR A 30 7.58 -25.11 -10.29
CA THR A 30 7.29 -26.49 -10.70
C THR A 30 6.19 -27.14 -9.86
N GLU A 31 6.08 -26.77 -8.58
CA GLU A 31 5.03 -27.28 -7.68
C GLU A 31 3.72 -26.47 -7.76
N TYR A 32 3.73 -25.32 -8.42
CA TYR A 32 2.60 -24.40 -8.40
C TYR A 32 1.48 -24.85 -9.35
N ALA A 33 0.38 -25.36 -8.79
CA ALA A 33 -0.81 -25.80 -9.52
C ALA A 33 -1.86 -24.69 -9.79
N GLY A 34 -1.59 -23.43 -9.44
CA GLY A 34 -2.57 -22.35 -9.55
C GLY A 34 -2.70 -21.77 -10.96
N LYS A 35 -3.90 -21.26 -11.30
CA LYS A 35 -4.19 -20.69 -12.64
C LYS A 35 -3.35 -19.45 -12.99
N ASN A 36 -3.08 -18.58 -12.00
CA ASN A 36 -2.37 -17.33 -12.25
C ASN A 36 -1.01 -17.36 -11.52
N LEU A 37 0.05 -17.60 -12.29
CA LEU A 37 1.42 -17.72 -11.79
C LEU A 37 1.89 -16.45 -11.08
N ILE A 38 1.62 -15.28 -11.68
CA ILE A 38 2.06 -13.98 -11.16
C ILE A 38 1.38 -13.66 -9.82
N LYS A 39 0.08 -13.94 -9.71
CA LYS A 39 -0.69 -13.77 -8.47
C LYS A 39 -0.20 -14.73 -7.38
N GLY A 40 0.08 -15.99 -7.73
CA GLY A 40 0.63 -16.98 -6.80
C GLY A 40 2.00 -16.56 -6.28
N TYR A 41 2.88 -16.16 -7.19
CA TYR A 41 4.25 -15.75 -6.89
C TYR A 41 4.27 -14.54 -5.96
N SER A 42 3.49 -13.51 -6.29
CA SER A 42 3.32 -12.29 -5.48
C SER A 42 2.87 -12.62 -4.05
N LYS A 43 1.91 -13.54 -3.89
CA LYS A 43 1.40 -13.94 -2.57
C LYS A 43 2.39 -14.78 -1.77
N HIS A 44 3.06 -15.72 -2.42
CA HIS A 44 4.01 -16.60 -1.76
C HIS A 44 5.22 -15.79 -1.28
N PHE A 45 5.87 -15.04 -2.16
CA PHE A 45 7.08 -14.30 -1.82
C PHE A 45 6.83 -12.90 -1.23
N ALA A 46 5.57 -12.50 -1.06
CA ALA A 46 5.18 -11.16 -0.61
C ALA A 46 5.81 -10.03 -1.42
N VAL A 47 5.82 -10.18 -2.75
CA VAL A 47 6.33 -9.18 -3.69
C VAL A 47 5.19 -8.55 -4.49
N ASP A 48 5.41 -7.35 -5.03
CA ASP A 48 4.46 -6.73 -5.94
C ASP A 48 4.29 -7.53 -7.23
N LYS A 49 3.11 -7.44 -7.84
CA LYS A 49 2.81 -8.15 -9.10
C LYS A 49 3.78 -7.78 -10.22
N LEU A 50 4.21 -6.51 -10.32
CA LEU A 50 5.21 -6.08 -11.29
C LEU A 50 6.60 -6.66 -10.99
N CYS A 51 6.94 -6.85 -9.71
CA CYS A 51 8.19 -7.51 -9.33
C CYS A 51 8.14 -8.99 -9.67
N ALA A 52 7.01 -9.65 -9.41
CA ALA A 52 6.77 -11.03 -9.81
C ALA A 52 6.92 -11.22 -11.32
N VAL A 53 6.35 -10.33 -12.14
CA VAL A 53 6.53 -10.33 -13.60
C VAL A 53 8.02 -10.29 -13.95
N LYS A 54 8.77 -9.30 -13.45
CA LYS A 54 10.21 -9.16 -13.74
C LYS A 54 11.01 -10.40 -13.33
N GLU A 55 10.78 -10.92 -12.13
CA GLU A 55 11.51 -12.09 -11.61
C GLU A 55 11.16 -13.36 -12.42
N LEU A 56 9.90 -13.56 -12.80
CA LEU A 56 9.49 -14.68 -13.65
C LEU A 56 10.03 -14.57 -15.08
N THR A 57 10.06 -13.36 -15.68
CA THR A 57 10.69 -13.15 -16.99
C THR A 57 12.19 -13.46 -16.95
N LEU A 58 12.89 -13.09 -15.88
CA LEU A 58 14.30 -13.44 -15.68
C LEU A 58 14.53 -14.96 -15.55
N LEU A 59 13.54 -15.69 -15.05
CA LEU A 59 13.58 -17.15 -14.97
C LEU A 59 13.22 -17.83 -16.32
N GLY A 60 12.88 -17.06 -17.35
CA GLY A 60 12.58 -17.55 -18.69
C GLY A 60 11.09 -17.76 -18.98
N TYR A 61 10.19 -17.37 -18.07
CA TYR A 61 8.75 -17.49 -18.32
C TYR A 61 8.28 -16.37 -19.25
N LYS A 62 7.65 -16.77 -20.37
CA LYS A 62 7.01 -15.85 -21.29
C LYS A 62 5.73 -15.31 -20.65
N ILE A 63 5.69 -14.00 -20.45
CA ILE A 63 4.52 -13.29 -19.93
C ILE A 63 4.03 -12.40 -21.05
N GLU A 64 2.72 -12.45 -21.28
CA GLU A 64 2.06 -11.64 -22.29
C GLU A 64 2.16 -10.15 -21.96
N GLU A 65 2.59 -9.35 -22.93
CA GLU A 65 2.82 -7.92 -22.74
C GLU A 65 1.53 -7.17 -22.46
N GLU A 66 0.42 -7.57 -23.07
CA GLU A 66 -0.92 -7.02 -22.82
C GLU A 66 -1.35 -7.21 -21.36
N TYR A 67 -1.06 -8.36 -20.76
CA TYR A 67 -1.34 -8.57 -19.35
C TYR A 67 -0.50 -7.64 -18.45
N VAL A 68 0.75 -7.35 -18.84
CA VAL A 68 1.63 -6.44 -18.11
C VAL A 68 1.15 -4.99 -18.20
N THR A 69 0.68 -4.55 -19.37
CA THR A 69 0.12 -3.19 -19.53
C THR A 69 -1.16 -3.02 -18.73
N GLN A 70 -2.06 -4.01 -18.76
CA GLN A 70 -3.28 -4.01 -17.94
C GLN A 70 -2.94 -3.97 -16.44
N LEU A 71 -1.93 -4.70 -16.00
CA LEU A 71 -1.43 -4.66 -14.62
C LEU A 71 -0.94 -3.26 -14.21
N LYS A 72 -0.19 -2.59 -15.09
CA LYS A 72 0.29 -1.22 -14.82
C LYS A 72 -0.88 -0.24 -14.69
N GLN A 73 -1.84 -0.29 -15.62
CA GLN A 73 -3.03 0.56 -15.59
C GLN A 73 -3.86 0.33 -14.32
N SER A 74 -4.06 -0.92 -13.92
CA SER A 74 -4.77 -1.28 -12.69
C SER A 74 -4.09 -0.72 -11.44
N LEU A 75 -2.76 -0.82 -11.35
CA LEU A 75 -2.00 -0.27 -10.23
C LEU A 75 -2.05 1.25 -10.18
N GLU A 76 -2.01 1.92 -11.33
CA GLU A 76 -2.13 3.38 -11.41
C GLU A 76 -3.53 3.85 -11.00
N ALA A 77 -4.57 3.17 -11.46
CA ALA A 77 -5.95 3.45 -11.05
C ALA A 77 -6.13 3.27 -9.54
N GLN A 78 -5.56 2.20 -8.95
CA GLN A 78 -5.58 2.00 -7.50
C GLN A 78 -4.87 3.12 -6.74
N LYS A 79 -3.70 3.56 -7.20
CA LYS A 79 -2.98 4.69 -6.59
C LYS A 79 -3.82 5.96 -6.59
N LYS A 80 -4.41 6.31 -7.74
CA LYS A 80 -5.32 7.46 -7.88
C LYS A 80 -6.53 7.37 -6.94
N LEU A 81 -7.11 6.18 -6.76
CA LEU A 81 -8.22 5.98 -5.82
C LEU A 81 -7.80 6.15 -4.36
N ILE A 82 -6.63 5.64 -3.98
CA ILE A 82 -6.09 5.79 -2.62
C ILE A 82 -5.81 7.27 -2.32
N GLU A 83 -5.22 7.98 -3.27
CA GLU A 83 -4.94 9.40 -3.16
C GLU A 83 -6.22 10.23 -3.03
N LYS A 84 -7.23 9.99 -3.88
CA LYS A 84 -8.56 10.62 -3.75
C LYS A 84 -9.18 10.38 -2.38
N ARG A 85 -9.09 9.14 -1.85
CA ARG A 85 -9.60 8.80 -0.51
C ARG A 85 -8.79 9.44 0.62
N LYS A 86 -7.49 9.69 0.42
CA LYS A 86 -6.66 10.40 1.38
C LYS A 86 -7.06 11.87 1.41
N LYS A 87 -7.17 12.50 0.24
CA LYS A 87 -7.62 13.89 0.11
C LYS A 87 -9.00 14.11 0.72
N LEU A 88 -9.98 13.25 0.41
CA LEU A 88 -11.32 13.36 1.01
C LEU A 88 -11.31 13.22 2.54
N ARG A 89 -10.41 12.41 3.11
CA ARG A 89 -10.26 12.30 4.57
C ARG A 89 -9.62 13.55 5.16
N GLU A 90 -8.66 14.13 4.48
CA GLU A 90 -8.02 15.39 4.87
C GLU A 90 -9.04 16.55 4.80
N ASP A 91 -9.79 16.68 3.70
CA ASP A 91 -10.82 17.71 3.52
C ASP A 91 -11.93 17.60 4.59
N ARG A 92 -12.35 16.38 4.95
CA ARG A 92 -13.31 16.16 6.04
C ARG A 92 -12.74 16.56 7.40
N LEU A 93 -11.48 16.22 7.66
CA LEU A 93 -10.82 16.56 8.91
C LEU A 93 -10.60 18.08 9.01
N SER A 94 -10.21 18.75 7.93
CA SER A 94 -10.07 20.21 7.90
C SER A 94 -11.39 20.93 8.08
N GLY A 95 -12.49 20.47 7.45
CA GLY A 95 -13.81 21.07 7.64
C GLY A 95 -14.29 20.99 9.09
N SER A 96 -14.13 19.82 9.72
CA SER A 96 -14.48 19.63 11.15
C SER A 96 -13.66 20.49 12.11
N ILE A 97 -12.42 20.82 11.76
CA ILE A 97 -11.53 21.66 12.57
C ILE A 97 -11.91 23.14 12.42
N TYR A 98 -12.27 23.58 11.20
CA TYR A 98 -12.70 24.96 10.95
C TYR A 98 -14.05 25.28 11.61
N ASP A 99 -15.03 24.37 11.57
CA ASP A 99 -16.33 24.55 12.25
C ASP A 99 -16.16 24.71 13.77
N ASP A 100 -15.22 23.97 14.38
CA ASP A 100 -14.91 24.05 15.82
C ASP A 100 -14.23 25.39 16.17
N TYR A 101 -13.30 25.87 15.36
CA TYR A 101 -12.68 27.19 15.57
C TYR A 101 -13.63 28.35 15.33
N GLU A 102 -14.53 28.26 14.36
CA GLU A 102 -15.51 29.32 14.09
C GLU A 102 -16.53 29.39 15.25
N TYR A 103 -17.04 28.24 15.71
CA TYR A 103 -17.91 28.17 16.89
C TYR A 103 -17.22 28.71 18.17
N MET A 104 -15.96 28.35 18.42
CA MET A 104 -15.15 28.87 19.54
C MET A 104 -14.83 30.37 19.43
N PHE A 105 -14.72 30.91 18.21
CA PHE A 105 -14.47 32.33 17.96
C PHE A 105 -15.73 33.18 18.24
N TRP A 106 -16.91 32.70 17.84
CA TRP A 106 -18.20 33.35 18.14
C TRP A 106 -18.53 33.35 19.63
N GLU A 107 -18.28 32.25 20.36
CA GLU A 107 -18.47 32.22 21.82
C GLU A 107 -17.53 33.19 22.56
N TYR A 108 -16.34 33.47 22.03
CA TYR A 108 -15.37 34.40 22.63
C TYR A 108 -15.75 35.88 22.42
N GLU A 109 -16.23 36.25 21.22
CA GLU A 109 -16.68 37.64 20.96
C GLU A 109 -17.91 38.02 21.80
N ASP A 110 -18.85 37.11 22.01
CA ASP A 110 -20.05 37.35 22.84
C ASP A 110 -19.68 37.56 24.32
N TYR A 111 -18.65 36.84 24.81
CA TYR A 111 -18.13 37.03 26.17
C TYR A 111 -17.38 38.37 26.35
N VAL A 112 -16.71 38.85 25.29
CA VAL A 112 -15.98 40.13 25.31
C VAL A 112 -16.93 41.34 25.13
N GLN A 113 -18.09 41.16 24.50
CA GLN A 113 -19.15 42.18 24.40
C GLN A 113 -20.14 42.17 25.58
N GLY A 114 -20.24 41.06 26.32
CA GLY A 114 -21.14 40.89 27.46
C GLY A 114 -20.73 41.57 28.76
N ASP A 115 -19.44 41.91 28.95
CA ASP A 115 -18.94 42.64 30.12
C ASP A 115 -18.70 44.13 29.80
N SER A 116 -19.78 44.85 29.50
CA SER A 116 -19.86 46.31 29.62
C SER A 116 -21.11 46.69 30.42
N ILE A 117 -21.20 46.18 31.64
CA ILE A 117 -22.04 46.79 32.69
C ILE A 117 -21.18 46.94 33.94
N PHE A 118 -20.40 48.03 33.98
CA PHE A 118 -20.40 48.93 35.13
C PHE A 118 -19.95 50.33 34.69
#